data_AF-T1AR01-F1
#
_entry.id   AF-T1AR01-F1
#
_cell.length_a   1.000
_cell.length_b   1.000
_cell.length_c   1.000
_cell.angle_alpha   90.00
_cell.angle_beta   90.00
_cell.angle_gamma   90.00
#
_symmetry.space_group_name_H-M   'P 1'
#
loop_
_entity.id
_entity.type
_entity.pdbx_description
1 polymer ?
#
loop_
_entity_poly.entity_id
_entity_poly.type
_entity_poly.pdbx_seq_one_letter_code
_entity_poly.pdbx_strand_id
1 'polypeptide(L)'
;DTPALAPMELRARARRTQREHGLGLIVIDYLQLMQVPGNKENRATEISEITRGLKALAKELNVPVVALSQLNRSLEQRTDKRPVMADLRESGAIEQDADVIMFIYRDE
;
A
#
# COMPACT_ATOMS: atom_id res chain seq x y z
N ASP A 1 8.96 -14.02 -11.33
CA ASP A 1 7.85 -13.19 -10.82
C ASP A 1 6.84 -13.99 -10.05
N THR A 2 6.41 -13.48 -8.90
CA THR A 2 5.26 -14.02 -8.15
C THR A 2 4.14 -13.00 -8.27
N PRO A 3 3.12 -13.23 -9.12
CA PRO A 3 1.97 -12.32 -9.21
C PRO A 3 1.18 -12.35 -7.90
N ALA A 4 0.52 -11.23 -7.57
CA ALA A 4 -0.39 -11.11 -6.43
C ALA A 4 0.22 -11.53 -5.07
N LEU A 5 1.42 -11.01 -4.77
CA LEU A 5 2.13 -11.33 -3.53
C LEU A 5 1.28 -11.01 -2.29
N ALA A 6 1.04 -12.02 -1.45
CA ALA A 6 0.32 -11.84 -0.20
C ALA A 6 1.17 -11.08 0.83
N PRO A 7 0.55 -10.27 1.73
CA PRO A 7 1.29 -9.53 2.77
C PRO A 7 2.17 -10.42 3.67
N MET A 8 1.72 -11.64 3.96
CA MET A 8 2.51 -12.60 4.75
C MET A 8 3.77 -13.06 4.02
N GLU A 9 3.68 -13.30 2.72
CA GLU A 9 4.85 -13.68 1.92
C GLU A 9 5.85 -12.52 1.81
N LEU A 10 5.35 -11.29 1.59
CA LEU A 10 6.17 -10.08 1.63
C LEU A 10 6.94 -9.98 2.95
N ARG A 11 6.26 -10.16 4.08
CA ARG A 11 6.88 -10.12 5.41
C ARG A 11 7.96 -11.19 5.58
N ALA A 12 7.71 -12.42 5.14
CA ALA A 12 8.69 -13.49 5.20
C ALA A 12 9.95 -13.16 4.38
N ARG A 13 9.77 -12.67 3.15
CA ARG A 13 10.87 -12.26 2.25
C ARG A 13 11.65 -11.07 2.81
N ALA A 14 10.96 -10.05 3.33
CA ALA A 14 11.58 -8.88 3.95
C ALA A 14 12.41 -9.25 5.18
N ARG A 15 11.87 -10.07 6.10
CA ARG A 15 12.61 -10.57 7.27
C ARG A 15 13.84 -11.38 6.90
N ARG A 16 13.74 -12.21 5.86
CA ARG A 16 14.89 -12.97 5.36
C ARG A 16 15.97 -12.03 4.83
N THR A 17 15.60 -11.12 3.95
CA THR A 17 16.53 -10.16 3.33
C THR A 17 17.17 -9.24 4.36
N GLN A 18 16.39 -8.77 5.35
CA GLN A 18 16.91 -7.99 6.48
C GLN A 18 18.00 -8.73 7.27
N ARG A 19 17.83 -10.03 7.50
CA ARG A 19 18.80 -10.85 8.25
C ARG A 19 20.06 -11.16 7.43
N GLU A 20 19.91 -11.39 6.14
CA GLU A 20 21.01 -11.78 5.25
C GLU A 20 21.86 -10.58 4.81
N HIS A 21 21.22 -9.43 4.56
CA HIS A 21 21.87 -8.28 3.90
C HIS A 21 21.58 -6.93 4.56
N GLY A 22 20.56 -6.86 5.42
CA GLY A 22 19.96 -5.59 5.84
C GLY A 22 19.10 -4.97 4.72
N LEU A 23 18.13 -4.16 5.11
CA LEU A 23 17.28 -3.37 4.21
C LEU A 23 17.32 -1.91 4.65
N GLY A 24 17.39 -1.00 3.67
CA GLY A 24 17.22 0.43 3.88
C GLY A 24 15.85 0.96 3.49
N LEU A 25 15.11 0.25 2.64
CA LEU A 25 13.82 0.65 2.10
C LEU A 25 13.05 -0.56 1.55
N ILE A 26 11.72 -0.55 1.68
CA ILE A 26 10.82 -1.47 0.99
C ILE A 26 9.91 -0.64 0.07
N VAL A 27 9.83 -1.01 -1.21
CA VAL A 27 8.93 -0.38 -2.19
C VAL A 27 7.93 -1.43 -2.70
N ILE A 28 6.66 -1.05 -2.78
CA ILE A 28 5.56 -1.91 -3.24
C ILE A 28 4.85 -1.24 -4.41
N ASP A 29 4.88 -1.91 -5.56
CA ASP A 29 4.23 -1.47 -6.81
C ASP A 29 3.23 -2.55 -7.27
N TYR A 30 1.94 -2.42 -7.02
CA TYR A 30 1.24 -1.44 -6.18
C TYR A 30 0.23 -2.17 -5.28
N LEU A 31 -0.28 -1.52 -4.22
CA LEU A 31 -1.11 -2.15 -3.17
C LEU A 31 -2.29 -2.94 -3.74
N GLN A 32 -2.94 -2.38 -4.77
CA GLN A 32 -4.15 -2.98 -5.33
C GLN A 32 -3.88 -4.29 -6.10
N LEU A 33 -2.64 -4.71 -6.30
CA LEU A 33 -2.30 -6.04 -6.83
C LEU A 33 -2.10 -7.09 -5.73
N MET A 34 -1.91 -6.68 -4.48
CA MET A 34 -1.79 -7.62 -3.35
C MET A 34 -3.14 -8.26 -3.04
N GLN A 35 -3.09 -9.55 -2.70
CA GLN A 35 -4.25 -10.36 -2.35
C GLN A 35 -4.05 -11.03 -0.99
N VAL A 36 -5.11 -11.11 -0.20
CA VAL A 36 -5.14 -11.89 1.05
C VAL A 36 -5.84 -13.23 0.77
N PRO A 37 -5.11 -14.36 0.81
CA PRO A 37 -5.68 -15.67 0.49
C PRO A 37 -6.88 -16.01 1.38
N GLY A 38 -7.97 -16.48 0.78
CA GLY A 38 -9.18 -16.90 1.49
C GLY A 38 -10.08 -15.75 1.96
N ASN A 39 -9.68 -14.49 1.78
CA ASN A 39 -10.54 -13.36 2.05
C ASN A 39 -11.50 -13.15 0.85
N LYS A 40 -12.80 -13.37 1.06
CA LYS A 40 -13.88 -13.05 0.10
C LYS A 40 -14.62 -11.77 0.48
N GLU A 41 -14.11 -11.02 1.45
CA GLU A 41 -14.76 -9.79 1.91
C GLU A 41 -14.62 -8.64 0.92
N ASN A 42 -15.22 -7.51 1.28
CA ASN A 42 -15.11 -6.26 0.54
C ASN A 42 -13.63 -5.84 0.41
N ARG A 43 -13.25 -5.34 -0.77
CA ARG A 43 -11.91 -4.84 -1.09
C ARG A 43 -11.39 -3.83 -0.06
N ALA A 44 -12.29 -3.01 0.51
CA ALA A 44 -11.92 -2.06 1.56
C ALA A 44 -11.33 -2.74 2.81
N THR A 45 -11.89 -3.88 3.23
CA THR A 45 -11.35 -4.64 4.37
C THR A 45 -9.99 -5.21 4.02
N GLU A 46 -9.84 -5.77 2.82
CA GLU A 46 -8.59 -6.37 2.36
C GLU A 46 -7.45 -5.33 2.31
N ILE A 47 -7.71 -4.14 1.75
CA ILE A 47 -6.73 -3.05 1.75
C ILE A 47 -6.38 -2.63 3.19
N SER A 48 -7.37 -2.64 4.09
CA SER A 48 -7.15 -2.34 5.51
C SER A 48 -6.25 -3.38 6.19
N GLU A 49 -6.37 -4.67 5.85
CA GLU A 49 -5.47 -5.71 6.35
C GLU A 49 -4.05 -5.58 5.81
N ILE A 50 -3.95 -5.32 4.50
CA ILE A 50 -2.67 -5.12 3.81
C ILE A 50 -1.91 -3.96 4.47
N THR A 51 -2.52 -2.78 4.55
CA THR A 51 -1.91 -1.55 5.07
C THR A 51 -1.46 -1.66 6.53
N ARG A 52 -2.30 -2.22 7.41
CA ARG A 52 -1.89 -2.55 8.80
C ARG A 52 -0.69 -3.50 8.83
N GLY A 53 -0.69 -4.53 7.99
CA GLY A 53 0.42 -5.48 7.88
C GLY A 53 1.73 -4.80 7.47
N LEU A 54 1.66 -3.86 6.52
CA LEU A 54 2.80 -3.07 6.08
C LEU A 54 3.31 -2.13 7.18
N LYS A 55 2.41 -1.46 7.89
CA LYS A 55 2.78 -0.60 9.03
C LYS A 55 3.46 -1.41 10.13
N ALA A 56 2.96 -2.60 10.44
CA ALA A 56 3.57 -3.51 11.40
C ALA A 56 4.96 -3.97 10.92
N LEU A 57 5.12 -4.31 9.63
CA LEU A 57 6.40 -4.69 9.04
C LEU A 57 7.43 -3.55 9.13
N ALA A 58 7.03 -2.32 8.80
CA ALA A 58 7.89 -1.15 8.87
C ALA A 58 8.45 -0.94 10.29
N LYS A 59 7.56 -0.99 11.30
CA LYS A 59 7.93 -0.85 12.71
C LYS A 59 8.82 -1.99 13.20
N GLU A 60 8.50 -3.22 12.79
CA GLU A 60 9.22 -4.41 13.21
C GLU A 60 10.65 -4.45 12.66
N LEU A 61 10.84 -4.12 11.39
CA LEU A 61 12.16 -4.13 10.76
C LEU A 61 12.93 -2.83 10.99
N ASN A 62 12.26 -1.78 11.47
CA ASN A 62 12.77 -0.42 11.52
C ASN A 62 13.25 0.08 10.14
N VAL A 63 12.43 -0.18 9.12
CA VAL A 63 12.72 0.14 7.72
C VAL A 63 11.53 0.88 7.12
N PRO A 64 11.75 2.00 6.39
CA PRO A 64 10.66 2.71 5.73
C PRO A 64 10.01 1.84 4.64
N VAL A 65 8.68 1.92 4.54
CA VAL A 65 7.90 1.24 3.51
C VAL A 65 7.19 2.30 2.67
N VAL A 66 7.45 2.29 1.36
CA VAL A 66 6.74 3.12 0.37
C VAL A 66 5.84 2.21 -0.43
N ALA A 67 4.55 2.52 -0.45
CA ALA A 67 3.57 1.75 -1.19
C ALA A 67 2.86 2.64 -2.21
N LEU A 68 2.83 2.20 -3.46
CA LEU A 68 2.05 2.86 -4.49
C LEU A 68 0.58 2.47 -4.34
N SER A 69 -0.30 3.46 -4.44
CA SER A 69 -1.75 3.27 -4.41
C SER A 69 -2.38 3.99 -5.58
N GLN A 70 -3.29 3.30 -6.25
CA GLN A 70 -4.12 3.87 -7.29
C GLN A 70 -5.29 4.68 -6.70
N LEU A 71 -5.62 5.80 -7.33
CA LEU A 71 -6.77 6.64 -6.97
C LEU A 71 -8.04 6.22 -7.70
N ASN A 72 -9.20 6.63 -7.18
CA ASN A 72 -10.47 6.43 -7.87
C ASN A 72 -10.53 7.25 -9.19
N ARG A 73 -11.00 6.63 -10.27
CA ARG A 73 -11.17 7.28 -11.59
C ARG A 73 -12.18 8.42 -11.59
N SER A 74 -13.05 8.53 -10.58
CA SER A 74 -13.96 9.68 -10.42
C SER A 74 -13.23 11.01 -10.37
N LEU A 75 -11.95 11.01 -9.96
CA LEU A 75 -11.07 12.18 -9.98
C LEU A 75 -10.98 12.81 -11.38
N GLU A 76 -11.00 11.99 -12.45
CA GLU A 76 -10.84 12.46 -13.83
C GLU A 76 -12.04 13.26 -14.34
N GLN A 77 -13.20 13.12 -13.68
CA GLN A 77 -14.45 13.81 -14.04
C GLN A 77 -14.56 15.20 -13.40
N ARG A 78 -13.67 15.54 -12.45
CA ARG A 78 -13.67 16.84 -11.78
C ARG A 78 -13.01 17.91 -12.68
N THR A 79 -13.49 19.14 -12.53
CA THR A 79 -12.85 20.32 -13.14
C THR A 79 -11.43 20.50 -12.60
N ASP A 80 -11.25 20.38 -11.29
CA ASP A 80 -9.93 20.31 -10.65
C ASP A 80 -9.52 18.85 -10.45
N LYS A 81 -8.47 18.43 -11.16
CA LYS A 81 -7.92 17.07 -11.15
C LYS A 81 -6.82 16.88 -10.12
N ARG A 82 -6.56 17.86 -9.24
CA ARG A 82 -5.65 17.69 -8.11
C ARG A 82 -6.20 16.63 -7.16
N PRO A 83 -5.42 15.59 -6.82
CA PRO A 83 -5.85 14.57 -5.86
C PRO A 83 -6.07 15.12 -4.45
N VAL A 84 -7.05 14.57 -3.76
CA VAL A 84 -7.37 14.84 -2.35
C VAL A 84 -7.56 13.51 -1.59
N MET A 85 -7.56 13.55 -0.25
CA MET A 85 -7.74 12.34 0.56
C MET A 85 -9.02 11.56 0.23
N ALA A 86 -10.10 12.25 -0.14
CA ALA A 86 -11.34 11.62 -0.56
C ALA A 86 -11.19 10.72 -1.81
N ASP A 87 -10.11 10.85 -2.59
CA ASP A 87 -9.83 9.98 -3.74
C ASP A 87 -9.29 8.60 -3.33
N LEU A 88 -8.98 8.41 -2.05
CA LEU A 88 -8.64 7.12 -1.42
C LEU A 88 -9.87 6.38 -0.87
N ARG A 89 -11.11 6.82 -1.17
CA ARG A 89 -12.37 6.45 -0.48
C ARG A 89 -12.61 4.96 -0.19
N GLU A 90 -12.12 4.06 -1.04
CA GLU A 90 -12.23 2.61 -0.81
C GLU A 90 -11.19 2.07 0.17
N SER A 91 -10.42 2.95 0.79
CA SER A 91 -9.20 2.65 1.53
C SER A 91 -8.97 3.68 2.63
N GLY A 92 -10.00 4.01 3.41
CA GLY A 92 -9.85 4.89 4.58
C GLY A 92 -8.78 4.41 5.58
N ALA A 93 -8.45 3.12 5.57
CA ALA A 93 -7.31 2.59 6.32
C ALA A 93 -5.95 3.10 5.82
N ILE A 94 -5.77 3.38 4.52
CA ILE A 94 -4.55 4.01 4.01
C ILE A 94 -4.35 5.36 4.71
N GLU A 95 -5.40 6.17 4.82
CA GLU A 95 -5.35 7.48 5.48
C GLU A 95 -4.93 7.37 6.96
N GLN A 96 -5.41 6.33 7.65
CA GLN A 96 -5.15 6.13 9.08
C GLN A 96 -3.79 5.48 9.37
N ASP A 97 -3.35 4.55 8.52
CA ASP A 97 -2.16 3.73 8.75
C ASP A 97 -0.87 4.39 8.21
N ALA A 98 -0.98 5.24 7.19
CA ALA A 98 0.16 5.90 6.57
C ALA A 98 0.71 7.04 7.45
N ASP A 99 2.03 7.12 7.58
CA ASP A 99 2.68 8.27 8.23
C ASP A 99 2.71 9.50 7.31
N VAL A 100 2.87 9.26 6.00
CA VAL A 100 2.95 10.30 4.97
C VAL A 100 2.19 9.82 3.75
N ILE A 101 1.33 10.69 3.23
CA ILE A 101 0.62 10.48 1.96
C ILE A 101 1.09 11.55 0.99
N MET A 102 1.58 11.10 -0.17
CA MET A 102 2.01 11.97 -1.27
C MET A 102 1.18 11.64 -2.50
N PHE A 103 0.55 12.67 -3.04
CA PHE A 103 -0.12 12.58 -4.32
C PHE A 103 0.79 13.07 -5.43
N ILE A 104 0.74 12.39 -6.58
CA ILE A 104 1.42 12.82 -7.78
C ILE A 104 0.39 13.49 -8.67
N TYR A 105 0.67 14.73 -9.08
CA TYR A 105 -0.13 15.49 -10.02
C TYR A 105 0.80 16.10 -11.07
N ARG A 106 0.41 15.97 -12.34
CA ARG A 106 1.10 16.57 -13.47
C ARG A 106 0.10 17.47 -14.18
N ASP A 107 0.38 18.76 -14.18
CA ASP A 107 -0.33 19.71 -15.06
C ASP A 107 0.02 19.37 -16.52
N GLU A 108 -0.88 19.65 -17.46
CA GLU A 108 -0.60 19.44 -18.89
C GLU A 108 0.50 20.37 -19.41
#